data_AF-A0A529QEE0-F1
#
_entry.id   AF-A0A529QEE0-F1
#
_cell.length_a   1.000
_cell.length_b   1.000
_cell.length_c   1.000
_cell.angle_alpha   90.00
_cell.angle_beta   90.00
_cell.angle_gamma   90.00
#
_symmetry.space_group_name_H-M   'P 1'
#
loop_
_entity.id
_entity.type
_entity.pdbx_description
1 polymer ?
#
loop_
_entity_poly.entity_id
_entity_poly.type
_entity_poly.pdbx_seq_one_letter_code
_entity_poly.pdbx_strand_id
1 'polypeptide(L)'
;MSEILTIADLKDLARRRVPKMFFDYADSGAWTESTYRANEEDFGKIKFRQRVLVDMSNRSLESTMIGQKVAMPVALAPTGLTGMQHADGEMLAAQAAEAFGVPFTLSTMSICSIEDVASVTKKPFWFQLYV
;
A
#
# COMPACT_ATOMS: atom_id res chain seq x y z
N MET A 1 -9.19 20.00 9.71
CA MET A 1 -8.72 18.60 9.64
C MET A 1 -7.46 18.52 10.47
N SER A 2 -7.26 17.49 11.28
CA SER A 2 -5.96 17.27 11.91
C SER A 2 -4.92 17.01 10.82
N GLU A 3 -3.69 17.44 11.05
CA GLU A 3 -2.57 17.11 10.18
C GLU A 3 -2.36 15.59 10.17
N ILE A 4 -2.08 15.03 9.00
CA ILE A 4 -1.87 13.59 8.81
C ILE A 4 -0.36 13.35 8.89
N LEU A 5 0.10 12.71 9.97
CA LEU A 5 1.53 12.51 10.24
C LEU A 5 1.93 11.04 10.13
N THR A 6 0.99 10.12 10.30
CA THR A 6 1.20 8.68 10.31
C THR A 6 0.15 7.93 9.49
N ILE A 7 0.43 6.68 9.17
CA ILE A 7 -0.55 5.78 8.54
C ILE A 7 -1.75 5.52 9.48
N ALA A 8 -1.55 5.55 10.81
CA ALA A 8 -2.63 5.44 11.77
C ALA A 8 -3.63 6.61 11.66
N ASP A 9 -3.15 7.83 11.39
CA ASP A 9 -4.02 8.99 11.16
C ASP A 9 -4.89 8.80 9.90
N LEU A 10 -4.33 8.20 8.85
CA LEU A 10 -5.08 7.84 7.63
C LEU A 10 -6.15 6.78 7.93
N LYS A 11 -5.82 5.78 8.74
CA LYS A 11 -6.77 4.74 9.19
C LYS A 11 -7.93 5.35 9.97
N ASP A 12 -7.65 6.26 10.90
CA ASP A 12 -8.68 6.96 11.67
C ASP A 12 -9.54 7.87 10.79
N LEU A 13 -8.95 8.51 9.78
CA LEU A 13 -9.69 9.29 8.80
C LEU A 13 -10.61 8.39 7.96
N ALA A 14 -10.11 7.25 7.48
CA ALA A 14 -10.88 6.26 6.73
C ALA A 14 -12.06 5.74 7.55
N ARG A 15 -11.85 5.40 8.83
CA ARG A 15 -12.90 4.95 9.77
C ARG A 15 -14.06 5.94 9.89
N ARG A 16 -13.79 7.24 9.74
CA ARG A 16 -14.81 8.30 9.82
C ARG A 16 -15.54 8.55 8.49
N ARG A 17 -14.94 8.19 7.36
CA ARG A 17 -15.43 8.55 6.01
C ARG A 17 -16.03 7.38 5.25
N VAL A 18 -15.52 6.18 5.49
CA VAL A 18 -15.94 4.96 4.80
C VAL A 18 -17.11 4.34 5.56
N PRO A 19 -18.17 3.88 4.87
CA PRO A 19 -19.24 3.12 5.50
C PRO A 19 -18.67 1.94 6.31
N LYS A 20 -19.19 1.72 7.53
CA LYS A 20 -18.64 0.75 8.48
C LYS A 20 -18.39 -0.64 7.85
N MET A 21 -19.33 -1.14 7.05
CA MET A 21 -19.20 -2.45 6.39
C MET A 21 -17.96 -2.54 5.48
N PHE A 22 -17.66 -1.48 4.71
CA PHE A 22 -16.50 -1.45 3.82
C PHE A 22 -15.20 -1.22 4.59
N PHE A 23 -15.24 -0.40 5.64
CA PHE A 23 -14.09 -0.22 6.53
C PHE A 23 -13.71 -1.53 7.21
N ASP A 24 -14.69 -2.21 7.83
CA ASP A 24 -14.44 -3.49 8.52
C ASP A 24 -13.95 -4.58 7.54
N TYR A 25 -14.39 -4.56 6.28
CA TYR A 25 -13.86 -5.48 5.25
C TYR A 25 -12.36 -5.29 5.04
N ALA A 26 -11.87 -4.05 4.99
CA ALA A 26 -10.45 -3.75 4.83
C ALA A 26 -9.65 -3.89 6.14
N ASP A 27 -10.27 -3.58 7.28
CA ASP A 27 -9.63 -3.53 8.60
C ASP A 27 -10.05 -4.70 9.50
N SER A 28 -9.98 -5.92 8.98
CA SER A 28 -10.23 -7.15 9.76
C SER A 28 -9.22 -8.25 9.48
N GLY A 29 -9.09 -9.15 10.44
CA GLY A 29 -8.29 -10.36 10.35
C GLY A 29 -9.13 -11.64 10.39
N ALA A 30 -8.46 -12.79 10.30
CA ALA A 30 -9.13 -14.08 10.43
C ALA A 30 -9.52 -14.37 11.90
N TRP A 31 -10.78 -14.75 12.12
CA TRP A 31 -11.33 -15.22 13.41
C TRP A 31 -11.04 -14.26 14.58
N THR A 32 -10.13 -14.63 15.49
CA THR A 32 -9.74 -13.81 16.64
C THR A 32 -8.80 -12.68 16.27
N GLU A 33 -8.34 -12.62 15.01
CA GLU A 33 -7.42 -11.61 14.47
C GLU A 33 -6.05 -11.59 15.18
N SER A 34 -5.65 -12.72 15.78
CA SER A 34 -4.36 -12.83 16.47
C SER A 34 -3.19 -12.55 15.54
N THR A 35 -3.19 -13.10 14.33
CA THR A 35 -2.15 -12.85 13.33
C THR A 35 -2.15 -11.42 12.83
N TYR A 36 -3.33 -10.81 12.68
CA TYR A 36 -3.44 -9.40 12.27
C TYR A 36 -2.70 -8.48 13.26
N ARG A 37 -2.90 -8.69 14.57
CA ARG A 37 -2.18 -7.93 15.62
C ARG A 37 -0.70 -8.31 15.71
N ALA A 38 -0.38 -9.61 15.62
CA ALA A 38 1.00 -10.10 15.67
C ALA A 38 1.87 -9.51 14.54
N ASN A 39 1.31 -9.30 13.34
CA ASN A 39 2.02 -8.70 12.22
C ASN A 39 2.63 -7.32 12.55
N GLU A 40 1.97 -6.52 13.41
CA GLU A 40 2.48 -5.22 13.86
C GLU A 40 3.35 -5.37 15.12
N GLU A 41 2.88 -6.13 16.12
CA GLU A 41 3.59 -6.33 17.39
C GLU A 41 4.99 -6.94 17.22
N ASP A 42 5.16 -7.83 16.24
CA ASP A 42 6.43 -8.51 15.97
C ASP A 42 7.54 -7.55 15.53
N PHE A 43 7.21 -6.47 14.80
CA PHE A 43 8.18 -5.43 14.45
C PHE A 43 8.72 -4.72 15.70
N GLY A 44 7.91 -4.60 16.76
CA GLY A 44 8.34 -4.03 18.04
C GLY A 44 9.47 -4.80 18.72
N LYS A 45 9.66 -6.08 18.38
CA LYS A 45 10.75 -6.94 18.90
C LYS A 45 12.08 -6.67 18.20
N ILE A 46 12.06 -6.12 16.98
CA ILE A 46 13.25 -5.80 16.19
C ILE A 46 13.73 -4.40 16.60
N LYS A 47 14.96 -4.32 17.12
CA LYS A 47 15.58 -3.05 17.55
C LYS A 47 16.70 -2.64 16.62
N PHE A 48 16.83 -1.33 16.39
CA PHE A 48 17.94 -0.79 15.62
C PHE A 48 19.22 -0.77 16.45
N ARG A 49 20.30 -1.29 15.86
CA ARG A 49 21.67 -1.00 16.33
C ARG A 49 22.20 0.20 15.55
N GLN A 50 22.05 1.39 16.14
CA GLN A 50 22.49 2.62 15.51
C GLN A 50 23.99 2.58 15.22
N ARG A 51 24.37 2.97 13.99
CA ARG A 51 25.76 3.23 13.61
C ARG A 51 25.98 4.75 13.63
N VAL A 52 26.91 5.20 14.44
CA VAL A 52 27.22 6.63 14.63
C VAL A 52 28.49 7.01 13.87
N LEU A 53 28.69 8.31 13.66
CA LEU A 53 29.84 8.87 12.92
C LEU A 53 29.94 8.36 11.46
N VAL A 54 28.79 8.19 10.81
CA VAL A 54 28.69 7.84 9.39
C VAL A 54 28.19 9.07 8.64
N ASP A 55 28.86 9.44 7.54
CA ASP A 55 28.37 10.47 6.63
C ASP A 55 27.12 9.97 5.89
N MET A 56 26.04 10.75 5.96
CA MET A 56 24.73 10.44 5.40
C MET A 56 24.25 11.53 4.43
N SER A 57 25.17 12.36 3.91
CA SER A 57 24.88 13.48 3.00
C SER A 57 24.21 13.06 1.67
N ASN A 58 24.44 11.82 1.21
CA ASN A 58 23.95 11.31 -0.08
C ASN A 58 23.10 10.03 0.06
N ARG A 59 22.21 9.98 1.05
CA ARG A 59 21.28 8.86 1.21
C ARG A 59 20.32 8.77 0.03
N SER A 60 20.11 7.55 -0.46
CA SER A 60 19.07 7.24 -1.42
C SER A 60 18.26 6.03 -0.94
N LEU A 61 16.96 6.04 -1.23
CA LEU A 61 16.10 4.87 -1.09
C LEU A 61 15.96 4.11 -2.42
N GLU A 62 16.47 4.67 -3.52
CA GLU A 62 16.36 4.07 -4.85
C GLU A 62 16.90 2.64 -4.85
N SER A 63 16.19 1.76 -5.56
CA SER A 63 16.53 0.34 -5.60
C SER A 63 16.11 -0.28 -6.93
N THR A 64 16.20 -1.60 -7.02
CA THR A 64 15.71 -2.38 -8.15
C THR A 64 14.85 -3.54 -7.63
N MET A 65 13.63 -3.67 -8.13
CA MET A 65 12.72 -4.78 -7.81
C MET A 65 12.38 -5.53 -9.10
N ILE A 66 12.68 -6.82 -9.16
CA ILE A 66 12.41 -7.69 -10.33
C ILE A 66 12.94 -7.07 -11.65
N GLY A 67 14.15 -6.50 -11.61
CA GLY A 67 14.77 -5.86 -12.78
C GLY A 67 14.25 -4.46 -13.12
N GLN A 68 13.32 -3.89 -12.34
CA GLN A 68 12.76 -2.56 -12.54
C GLN A 68 13.35 -1.56 -11.53
N LYS A 69 13.74 -0.37 -11.98
CA LYS A 69 14.16 0.72 -11.08
C LYS A 69 12.97 1.23 -10.27
N VAL A 70 13.15 1.43 -8.97
CA VAL A 70 12.12 1.95 -8.05
C VAL A 70 12.68 3.08 -7.20
N ALA A 71 11.84 4.05 -6.86
CA ALA A 71 12.21 5.16 -5.99
C ALA A 71 12.48 4.72 -4.54
N MET A 72 11.83 3.64 -4.10
CA MET A 72 12.10 2.97 -2.83
C MET A 72 11.69 1.48 -2.88
N PRO A 73 12.23 0.60 -2.02
CA PRO A 73 12.01 -0.86 -2.11
C PRO A 73 10.67 -1.29 -1.49
N VAL A 74 9.57 -0.66 -1.92
CA VAL A 74 8.21 -1.08 -1.58
C VAL A 74 7.32 -1.08 -2.82
N ALA A 75 6.19 -1.77 -2.73
CA ALA A 75 5.15 -1.78 -3.75
C ALA A 75 3.77 -1.71 -3.08
N LEU A 76 2.78 -1.23 -3.83
CA LEU A 76 1.39 -1.35 -3.40
C LEU A 76 0.94 -2.80 -3.62
N ALA A 77 0.58 -3.45 -2.51
CA ALA A 77 0.13 -4.83 -2.48
C ALA A 77 -1.22 -5.01 -3.18
N PRO A 78 -1.49 -6.19 -3.77
CA PRO A 78 -2.78 -6.46 -4.38
C PRO A 78 -3.87 -6.49 -3.32
N THR A 79 -4.80 -5.55 -3.43
CA THR A 79 -5.99 -5.45 -2.57
C THR A 79 -7.21 -5.45 -3.46
N GLY A 80 -8.15 -6.35 -3.18
CA GLY A 80 -9.41 -6.42 -3.90
C GLY A 80 -10.39 -5.33 -3.43
N LEU A 81 -11.35 -5.01 -4.28
CA LEU A 81 -12.51 -4.19 -3.95
C LEU A 81 -12.17 -2.79 -3.40
N THR A 82 -11.09 -2.16 -3.86
CA THR A 82 -10.71 -0.82 -3.34
C THR A 82 -11.69 0.27 -3.78
N GLY A 83 -12.43 0.04 -4.88
CA GLY A 83 -13.62 0.82 -5.25
C GLY A 83 -14.70 0.93 -4.15
N MET A 84 -14.74 0.01 -3.16
CA MET A 84 -15.63 0.11 -2.00
C MET A 84 -15.13 1.12 -0.95
N GLN A 85 -13.83 1.41 -0.95
CA GLN A 85 -13.20 2.35 -0.02
C GLN A 85 -13.29 3.78 -0.55
N HIS A 86 -13.11 3.94 -1.86
CA HIS A 86 -13.22 5.19 -2.59
C HIS A 86 -13.54 4.90 -4.05
N ALA A 87 -14.33 5.74 -4.70
CA ALA A 87 -14.57 5.63 -6.13
C ALA A 87 -13.23 5.64 -6.90
N ASP A 88 -13.09 4.77 -7.89
CA ASP A 88 -11.87 4.64 -8.70
C ASP A 88 -10.62 4.26 -7.88
N GLY A 89 -10.79 3.56 -6.75
CA GLY A 89 -9.71 3.23 -5.80
C GLY A 89 -8.47 2.61 -6.45
N GLU A 90 -8.65 1.62 -7.33
CA GLU A 90 -7.52 0.96 -8.00
C GLU A 90 -6.80 1.90 -8.98
N MET A 91 -7.56 2.72 -9.71
CA MET A 91 -7.04 3.69 -10.67
C MET A 91 -6.22 4.77 -9.96
N LEU A 92 -6.76 5.33 -8.87
CA LEU A 92 -6.09 6.34 -8.05
C LEU A 92 -4.82 5.78 -7.38
N ALA A 93 -4.87 4.55 -6.88
CA ALA A 93 -3.72 3.86 -6.30
C ALA A 93 -2.61 3.63 -7.34
N ALA A 94 -2.97 3.18 -8.54
CA ALA A 94 -2.02 2.97 -9.64
C ALA A 94 -1.34 4.29 -10.08
N GLN A 95 -2.12 5.37 -10.20
CA GLN A 95 -1.57 6.71 -10.50
C GLN A 95 -0.62 7.21 -9.41
N ALA A 96 -0.99 7.04 -8.13
CA ALA A 96 -0.15 7.46 -7.02
C ALA A 96 1.18 6.68 -6.99
N ALA A 97 1.13 5.35 -7.22
CA ALA A 97 2.30 4.51 -7.29
C ALA A 97 3.22 4.90 -8.47
N GLU A 98 2.65 5.11 -9.65
CA GLU A 98 3.40 5.54 -10.84
C GLU A 98 4.05 6.91 -10.65
N ALA A 99 3.31 7.87 -10.09
CA ALA A 99 3.80 9.22 -9.82
C ALA A 99 4.95 9.23 -8.81
N PHE A 100 4.85 8.40 -7.75
CA PHE A 100 5.92 8.26 -6.75
C PHE A 100 7.11 7.42 -7.26
N GLY A 101 6.87 6.50 -8.20
CA GLY A 101 7.91 5.64 -8.77
C GLY A 101 8.08 4.30 -8.06
N VAL A 102 6.99 3.75 -7.50
CA VAL A 102 6.95 2.40 -6.92
C VAL A 102 5.97 1.49 -7.68
N PRO A 103 6.15 0.15 -7.66
CA PRO A 103 5.24 -0.74 -8.36
C PRO A 103 3.84 -0.76 -7.72
N PHE A 104 2.83 -0.92 -8.57
CA PHE A 104 1.46 -1.24 -8.19
C PHE A 104 1.13 -2.66 -8.62
N THR A 105 0.39 -3.39 -7.77
CA THR A 105 -0.10 -4.74 -8.09
C THR A 105 -1.61 -4.75 -8.09
N LEU A 106 -2.22 -5.02 -9.25
CA LEU A 106 -3.67 -5.15 -9.40
C LEU A 106 -4.13 -6.54 -8.92
N SER A 107 -5.20 -6.60 -8.13
CA SER A 107 -5.81 -7.87 -7.70
C SER A 107 -6.75 -8.44 -8.75
N THR A 108 -6.87 -9.76 -8.84
CA THR A 108 -7.96 -10.43 -9.58
C THR A 108 -9.35 -10.02 -9.06
N MET A 109 -9.46 -9.64 -7.79
CA MET A 109 -10.71 -9.20 -7.15
C MET A 109 -10.88 -7.66 -7.20
N SER A 110 -10.33 -7.01 -8.22
CA SER A 110 -10.47 -5.57 -8.46
C SER A 110 -11.89 -5.18 -8.89
N ILE A 111 -12.35 -3.97 -8.53
CA ILE A 111 -13.56 -3.38 -9.12
C ILE A 111 -13.29 -2.81 -10.51
N CYS A 112 -12.17 -2.10 -10.68
CA CYS A 112 -11.73 -1.61 -11.99
C CYS A 112 -11.17 -2.76 -12.83
N SER A 113 -11.47 -2.77 -14.13
CA SER A 113 -10.86 -3.73 -15.06
C SER A 113 -9.36 -3.46 -15.27
N ILE A 114 -8.65 -4.42 -15.86
CA ILE A 114 -7.24 -4.21 -16.25
C ILE A 114 -7.15 -3.02 -17.21
N GLU A 115 -8.12 -2.91 -18.13
CA GLU A 115 -8.21 -1.85 -19.13
C GLU A 115 -8.44 -0.47 -18.49
N ASP A 116 -9.32 -0.38 -17.49
CA ASP A 116 -9.58 0.88 -16.77
C ASP A 116 -8.31 1.37 -16.06
N VAL A 117 -7.61 0.48 -15.35
CA VAL A 117 -6.36 0.83 -14.67
C VAL A 117 -5.28 1.19 -15.70
N ALA A 118 -5.18 0.44 -16.80
CA ALA A 118 -4.25 0.74 -17.88
C ALA A 118 -4.53 2.11 -18.54
N SER A 119 -5.79 2.54 -18.60
CA SER A 119 -6.17 3.84 -19.19
C SER A 119 -5.61 5.05 -18.44
N VAL A 120 -5.28 4.90 -17.15
CA VAL A 120 -4.77 5.98 -16.30
C VAL A 120 -3.28 5.85 -15.95
N THR A 121 -2.63 4.79 -16.39
CA THR A 121 -1.19 4.54 -16.19
C THR A 121 -0.43 4.61 -17.50
N LYS A 122 0.87 4.96 -17.44
CA LYS A 122 1.75 4.96 -18.62
C LYS A 122 2.71 3.77 -18.64
N LYS A 123 2.98 3.17 -17.48
CA LYS A 123 3.87 2.04 -17.30
C LYS A 123 3.06 0.78 -16.95
N PRO A 124 3.53 -0.41 -17.33
CA PRO A 124 2.93 -1.66 -16.90
C PRO A 124 2.92 -1.79 -15.38
N PHE A 125 1.82 -2.29 -14.83
CA PHE A 125 1.68 -2.68 -13.42
C PHE A 125 1.73 -4.21 -13.27
N TRP A 126 1.95 -4.68 -12.05
CA TRP A 126 1.93 -6.11 -11.73
C TRP A 126 0.49 -6.61 -11.60
N PHE A 127 0.27 -7.90 -11.82
CA PHE A 127 -1.05 -8.52 -11.68
C PHE A 127 -0.97 -9.74 -10.76
N GLN A 128 -1.85 -9.77 -9.76
CA GLN A 128 -2.02 -10.90 -8.86
C GLN A 128 -3.18 -11.77 -9.39
N LEU A 129 -2.85 -13.00 -9.79
CA LEU A 129 -3.78 -13.98 -10.33
C LEU A 129 -4.27 -14.95 -9.24
N TYR A 130 -5.56 -15.28 -9.26
CA TYR A 130 -6.13 -16.47 -8.61
C TYR A 130 -6.41 -17.57 -9.65
N VAL A 131 -6.18 -18.84 -9.28
CA VAL A 131 -6.44 -20.05 -10.10
C VAL A 131 -7.75 -20.69 -9.66
#